data_AF-A0A971AS86-F1
#
_entry.id   AF-A0A971AS86-F1
#
_cell.length_a   1.000
_cell.length_b   1.000
_cell.length_c   1.000
_cell.angle_alpha   90.00
_cell.angle_beta   90.00
_cell.angle_gamma   90.00
#
_symmetry.space_group_name_H-M   'P 1'
#
loop_
_entity.id
_entity.type
_entity.pdbx_description
1 polymer ?
#
loop_
_entity_poly.entity_id
_entity_poly.type
_entity_poly.pdbx_seq_one_letter_code
_entity_poly.pdbx_strand_id
1 'polypeptide(L)'
;MGKQWLAAIDDNNLIVAHIAIKKNKILKIFFLDTIKLPLAQSDNNSEDNPGGLDYIKDWFQANKIPCKKLKFTVSSLGLITKVISLPSRPKVDLEKLVNNQISQYFAVDV
;
A
#
# COMPACT_ATOMS: atom_id res chain seq x y z
N MET A 1 -20.82 14.85 6.50
CA MET A 1 -20.10 14.54 5.24
C MET A 1 -18.72 14.05 5.63
N GLY A 2 -18.40 12.79 5.33
CA GLY A 2 -17.07 12.24 5.66
C GLY A 2 -16.07 12.62 4.57
N LYS A 3 -15.05 13.41 4.92
CA LYS A 3 -13.87 13.55 4.06
C LYS A 3 -12.93 12.38 4.33
N GLN A 4 -12.30 11.85 3.30
CA GLN A 4 -11.40 10.71 3.40
C GLN A 4 -10.11 10.99 2.65
N TRP A 5 -9.00 10.57 3.25
CA TRP A 5 -7.69 10.57 2.61
C TRP A 5 -7.42 9.16 2.08
N LEU A 6 -7.14 9.06 0.79
CA LEU A 6 -6.82 7.83 0.10
C LEU A 6 -5.42 7.93 -0.49
N ALA A 7 -4.66 6.84 -0.42
CA ALA A 7 -3.43 6.66 -1.16
C ALA A 7 -3.52 5.40 -2.02
N ALA A 8 -3.00 5.46 -3.23
CA ALA A 8 -2.82 4.33 -4.12
C ALA A 8 -1.35 4.28 -4.56
N ILE A 9 -0.79 3.07 -4.58
CA ILE A 9 0.51 2.80 -5.18
C ILE A 9 0.27 2.12 -6.53
N ASP A 10 0.69 2.79 -7.60
CA ASP A 10 0.56 2.33 -8.98
C ASP A 10 1.91 2.38 -9.67
N ASP A 11 2.46 1.21 -9.98
CA ASP A 11 3.86 1.01 -10.39
C ASP A 11 4.84 1.74 -9.44
N ASN A 12 5.43 2.84 -9.92
CA ASN A 12 6.36 3.68 -9.19
C ASN A 12 5.75 5.01 -8.77
N ASN A 13 4.44 5.12 -8.69
CA ASN A 13 3.75 6.34 -8.32
C ASN A 13 3.00 6.12 -7.01
N LEU A 14 3.25 6.99 -6.04
CA LEU A 14 2.40 7.14 -4.87
C LEU A 14 1.45 8.30 -5.12
N ILE A 15 0.18 7.98 -5.29
CA ILE A 15 -0.90 8.92 -5.57
C ILE A 15 -1.68 9.13 -4.28
N VAL A 16 -1.88 10.37 -3.85
CA VAL A 16 -2.68 10.70 -2.67
C VAL A 16 -3.82 11.65 -3.03
N ALA A 17 -5.02 11.32 -2.58
CA ALA A 17 -6.22 12.10 -2.79
C ALA A 17 -6.98 12.39 -1.49
N HIS A 18 -7.53 13.61 -1.38
CA HIS A 18 -8.49 13.97 -0.35
C HIS A 18 -9.85 14.13 -1.00
N ILE A 19 -10.77 13.22 -0.69
CA ILE A 19 -12.08 13.16 -1.33
C ILE A 19 -13.21 13.33 -0.32
N ALA A 20 -14.38 13.75 -0.80
CA ALA A 20 -15.62 13.59 -0.05
C ALA A 20 -16.76 13.21 -0.98
N ILE A 21 -17.67 12.40 -0.47
CA ILE A 21 -18.93 12.06 -1.14
C ILE A 21 -20.00 13.01 -0.62
N LYS A 22 -20.61 13.78 -1.53
CA LYS A 22 -21.73 14.67 -1.22
C LYS A 22 -23.02 13.88 -1.02
N LYS A 23 -24.05 14.52 -0.44
CA LYS A 23 -25.38 13.91 -0.19
C LYS A 23 -26.04 13.37 -1.48
N ASN A 24 -25.75 14.00 -2.61
CA ASN A 24 -26.23 13.59 -3.93
C ASN A 24 -25.33 12.53 -4.61
N LYS A 25 -24.50 11.81 -3.85
CA LYS A 25 -23.54 10.79 -4.35
C LYS A 25 -22.47 11.32 -5.32
N ILE A 26 -22.31 12.63 -5.45
CA ILE A 26 -21.24 13.22 -6.25
C ILE A 26 -19.93 13.17 -5.46
N LEU A 27 -18.89 12.59 -6.08
CA LEU A 27 -17.53 12.62 -5.59
C LEU A 27 -16.92 14.01 -5.82
N LYS A 28 -16.37 14.62 -4.78
CA LYS A 28 -15.57 15.84 -4.89
C LYS A 28 -14.14 15.55 -4.45
N ILE A 29 -13.18 15.91 -5.29
CA ILE A 29 -11.75 15.87 -5.00
C ILE A 29 -11.32 17.24 -4.49
N PHE A 30 -10.65 17.28 -3.35
CA PHE A 30 -10.13 18.49 -2.71
C PHE A 30 -8.61 18.61 -2.83
N PHE A 31 -7.94 17.47 -2.97
CA PHE A 31 -6.51 17.34 -3.15
C PHE A 31 -6.28 16.10 -4.00
N LEU A 32 -5.35 16.20 -4.93
CA LEU A 32 -4.81 15.09 -5.70
C LEU A 32 -3.38 15.48 -6.04
N ASP A 33 -2.42 14.70 -5.55
CA ASP A 33 -1.01 14.88 -5.86
C ASP A 33 -0.34 13.52 -5.98
N THR A 34 0.79 13.49 -6.67
CA THR A 34 1.52 12.26 -6.99
C THR A 34 3.01 12.48 -6.82
N ILE A 35 3.66 11.51 -6.19
CA ILE A 35 5.12 11.46 -6.11
C ILE A 35 5.65 10.19 -6.77
N LYS A 36 6.76 10.32 -7.49
CA LYS A 36 7.47 9.18 -8.05
C LYS A 36 8.35 8.53 -6.98
N LEU A 37 8.21 7.22 -6.85
CA LEU A 37 9.04 6.37 -6.03
C LEU A 37 10.30 5.98 -6.84
N PRO A 38 11.50 5.99 -6.24
CA PRO A 38 12.70 5.51 -6.89
C PRO A 38 12.55 4.02 -7.16
N LEU A 39 12.89 3.62 -8.38
CA LEU A 39 13.10 2.21 -8.70
C LEU A 39 14.30 1.73 -7.89
N ALA A 40 14.15 0.61 -7.18
CA ALA A 40 15.30 -0.10 -6.65
C ALA A 40 16.15 -0.56 -7.84
N GLN A 41 17.20 0.19 -8.15
CA GLN A 41 18.25 -0.28 -9.05
C GLN A 41 18.97 -1.39 -8.29
N SER A 42 18.90 -2.63 -8.80
CA SER A 42 19.61 -3.77 -8.25
C SER A 42 21.10 -3.67 -8.61
N ASP A 43 21.75 -2.59 -8.22
CA ASP A 43 23.20 -2.55 -8.25
C ASP A 43 23.66 -3.20 -6.95
N ASN A 44 24.11 -4.45 -7.07
CA ASN A 44 24.77 -5.24 -6.05
C ASN A 44 26.06 -4.56 -5.60
N ASN A 45 25.98 -3.41 -4.93
CA ASN A 45 27.04 -2.76 -4.15
C ASN A 45 26.52 -1.41 -3.60
N SER A 46 25.90 -1.42 -2.42
CA SER A 46 26.07 -0.37 -1.40
C SER A 46 25.23 -0.69 -0.17
N GLU A 47 25.93 -1.18 0.86
CA GLU A 47 25.59 -0.88 2.24
C GLU A 47 25.50 0.64 2.41
N ASP A 48 24.58 1.11 3.25
CA ASP A 48 24.29 2.51 3.59
C ASP A 48 23.56 3.37 2.56
N ASN A 49 22.22 3.29 2.55
CA ASN A 49 21.39 4.41 2.09
C ASN A 49 20.32 4.78 3.14
N PRO A 50 20.69 5.50 4.22
CA PRO A 50 19.75 5.89 5.28
C PRO A 50 18.67 6.90 4.82
N GLY A 51 18.70 7.38 3.57
CA GLY A 51 17.78 8.41 3.04
C GLY A 51 16.71 7.93 2.06
N GLY A 52 16.57 6.63 1.81
CA GLY A 52 15.77 6.09 0.68
C GLY A 52 14.28 6.41 0.69
N LEU A 53 13.70 6.88 1.81
CA LEU A 53 12.27 7.21 1.93
C LEU A 53 12.00 8.56 2.62
N ASP A 54 13.03 9.30 3.01
CA ASP A 54 12.83 10.56 3.75
C ASP A 54 12.16 11.62 2.88
N TYR A 55 12.43 11.62 1.58
CA TYR A 55 11.74 12.49 0.63
C TYR A 55 10.21 12.24 0.57
N ILE A 56 9.73 11.02 0.86
CA ILE A 56 8.29 10.75 0.97
C ILE A 56 7.73 11.42 2.22
N LYS A 57 8.44 11.33 3.35
CA LYS A 57 8.02 11.99 4.60
C LYS A 57 7.96 13.50 4.41
N ASP A 58 8.98 14.07 3.76
CA ASP A 58 9.04 15.50 3.46
C ASP A 58 7.88 15.93 2.55
N TRP A 59 7.56 15.13 1.52
CA TRP A 59 6.42 15.38 0.66
C TRP A 59 5.07 15.31 1.41
N PHE A 60 4.91 14.35 2.33
CA PHE A 60 3.72 14.28 3.19
C PHE A 60 3.59 15.51 4.10
N GLN A 61 4.70 15.98 4.67
CA GLN A 61 4.72 17.17 5.53
C GLN A 61 4.40 18.43 4.74
N ALA A 62 5.03 18.63 3.57
CA ALA A 62 4.80 19.77 2.69
C ALA A 62 3.34 19.88 2.26
N ASN A 63 2.73 18.74 1.89
CA ASN A 63 1.32 18.66 1.46
C ASN A 63 0.32 18.54 2.62
N LYS A 64 0.79 18.55 3.88
CA LYS A 64 -0.04 18.42 5.10
C LYS A 64 -0.94 17.18 5.07
N ILE A 65 -0.43 16.07 4.53
CA ILE A 65 -1.15 14.80 4.39
C ILE A 65 -1.20 14.09 5.76
N PRO A 66 -2.38 13.79 6.31
CA PRO A 66 -2.48 13.17 7.63
C PRO A 66 -2.29 11.64 7.58
N CYS A 67 -1.08 11.15 7.89
CA CYS A 67 -0.76 9.71 7.86
C CYS A 67 -1.74 8.83 8.64
N LYS A 68 -2.16 9.25 9.85
CA LYS A 68 -3.07 8.47 10.71
C LYS A 68 -4.49 8.30 10.15
N LYS A 69 -4.89 9.13 9.16
CA LYS A 69 -6.22 9.11 8.54
C LYS A 69 -6.18 8.58 7.10
N LEU A 70 -4.99 8.29 6.60
CA LEU A 70 -4.77 7.81 5.25
C LEU A 70 -5.17 6.34 5.16
N LYS A 71 -6.04 6.02 4.21
CA LYS A 71 -6.29 4.64 3.79
C LYS A 71 -5.46 4.36 2.56
N PHE A 72 -4.71 3.27 2.54
CA PHE A 72 -3.87 2.90 1.41
C PHE A 72 -4.45 1.71 0.65
N THR A 73 -4.18 1.66 -0.65
CA THR A 73 -4.45 0.51 -1.51
C THR A 73 -3.22 0.25 -2.38
N VAL A 74 -3.06 -0.99 -2.80
CA VAL A 74 -1.99 -1.43 -3.71
C VAL A 74 -2.61 -1.81 -5.05
N SER A 75 -1.85 -1.64 -6.13
CA SER A 75 -2.26 -2.13 -7.45
C SER A 75 -2.63 -3.62 -7.38
N SER A 76 -3.74 -3.98 -8.05
CA SER A 76 -4.20 -5.36 -8.17
C SER A 76 -3.18 -6.27 -8.84
N LEU A 77 -2.28 -5.71 -9.66
CA LEU A 77 -1.25 -6.48 -10.35
C LEU A 77 -0.23 -7.09 -9.37
N GLY A 78 0.03 -6.43 -8.24
CA GLY A 78 0.91 -6.93 -7.19
C GLY A 78 0.21 -7.82 -6.15
N LEU A 79 -1.09 -8.09 -6.30
CA LEU A 79 -1.88 -8.82 -5.32
C LEU A 79 -2.24 -10.23 -5.82
N ILE A 80 -1.77 -11.26 -5.10
CA ILE A 80 -2.21 -12.63 -5.32
C ILE A 80 -3.39 -12.93 -4.37
N THR A 81 -4.58 -13.15 -4.92
CA THR A 81 -5.76 -13.57 -4.15
C THR A 81 -6.09 -15.03 -4.45
N LYS A 82 -6.03 -15.90 -3.43
CA LYS A 82 -6.36 -17.33 -3.54
C LYS A 82 -7.30 -17.76 -2.42
N VAL A 83 -8.29 -18.59 -2.77
CA VAL A 83 -9.17 -19.25 -1.80
C VAL A 83 -8.56 -20.62 -1.48
N ILE A 84 -8.33 -20.90 -0.19
CA ILE A 84 -7.75 -22.15 0.28
C ILE A 84 -8.68 -22.83 1.28
N SER A 85 -8.69 -24.16 1.28
CA SER A 85 -9.42 -24.95 2.28
C SER A 85 -8.48 -25.26 3.45
N LEU A 86 -8.90 -24.92 4.67
CA LEU A 86 -8.13 -25.15 5.89
C LEU A 86 -8.89 -26.10 6.83
N PRO A 87 -8.17 -26.91 7.63
CA PRO A 87 -8.80 -27.75 8.64
C PRO A 87 -9.47 -26.89 9.72
N SER A 88 -10.61 -27.35 10.26
CA SER A 88 -11.29 -26.63 11.34
C SER A 88 -10.42 -26.59 12.61
N ARG A 89 -9.86 -25.43 12.93
CA ARG A 89 -8.98 -25.18 14.08
C ARG A 89 -9.17 -23.76 14.63
N PRO A 90 -8.70 -23.45 15.85
CA PRO A 90 -8.68 -22.10 16.38
C PRO A 90 -7.90 -21.14 15.48
N LYS A 91 -8.33 -19.88 15.44
CA LYS A 91 -7.74 -18.83 14.57
C LYS A 91 -6.21 -18.73 14.67
N VAL A 92 -5.66 -18.82 15.88
CA VAL A 92 -4.21 -18.72 16.13
C VAL A 92 -3.43 -19.84 15.43
N ASP A 93 -3.99 -21.05 15.40
CA ASP A 93 -3.35 -22.19 14.75
C ASP A 93 -3.50 -22.12 13.22
N LEU A 94 -4.61 -21.56 12.74
CA LEU A 94 -4.80 -21.28 11.31
C LEU A 94 -3.77 -20.25 10.80
N GLU A 95 -3.54 -19.16 11.54
CA GLU A 95 -2.52 -18.16 11.19
C GLU A 95 -1.12 -18.80 11.11
N LYS A 96 -0.76 -19.64 12.08
CA LYS A 96 0.52 -20.38 12.05
C LYS A 96 0.62 -21.32 10.84
N LEU A 97 -0.44 -22.06 10.53
CA LEU A 97 -0.46 -22.99 9.41
C LEU A 97 -0.29 -22.24 8.09
N VAL A 98 -1.04 -21.16 7.89
CA VAL A 98 -0.93 -20.33 6.68
C VAL A 98 0.47 -19.73 6.55
N ASN A 99 1.03 -19.17 7.62
CA ASN A 99 2.39 -18.62 7.60
C ASN A 99 3.45 -19.67 7.24
N ASN A 100 3.32 -20.90 7.76
CA ASN A 100 4.28 -21.97 7.48
C ASN A 100 4.18 -22.51 6.06
N GLN A 101 3.03 -22.37 5.40
CA GLN A 101 2.78 -22.89 4.05
C GLN A 101 2.67 -21.79 3.00
N ILE A 102 2.94 -20.53 3.36
CA ILE A 102 2.67 -19.38 2.49
C ILE A 102 3.43 -19.45 1.16
N SER A 103 4.64 -20.03 1.19
CA SER A 103 5.49 -20.28 0.02
C SER A 103 4.79 -21.08 -1.08
N GLN A 104 3.91 -22.02 -0.72
CA GLN A 104 3.17 -22.85 -1.68
C GLN A 104 2.11 -22.07 -2.46
N TYR A 105 1.77 -20.86 -1.99
CA TYR A 105 0.76 -20.01 -2.60
C TYR A 105 1.34 -18.90 -3.46
N PHE A 106 2.64 -18.60 -3.36
CA PHE A 106 3.32 -17.69 -4.29
C PHE A 106 3.54 -18.36 -5.65
N ALA A 107 3.43 -17.57 -6.71
CA ALA A 107 3.78 -17.97 -8.07
C ALA A 107 5.17 -17.45 -8.47
N VAL A 108 6.01 -17.18 -7.47
CA VAL A 108 7.37 -16.68 -7.66
C VAL A 108 8.29 -17.84 -7.33
N ASP A 109 8.96 -18.39 -8.35
CA ASP A 109 10.14 -19.23 -8.12
C ASP A 109 11.23 -18.30 -7.56
N VAL A 110 11.68 -18.58 -6.33
CA VAL A 110 12.81 -17.90 -5.69
C VAL A 110 14.09 -18.58 -6.13
#